data_AF-A0A962HW74-F1
#
_entry.id   AF-A0A962HW74-F1
#
_cell.length_a   1.000
_cell.length_b   1.000
_cell.length_c   1.000
_cell.angle_alpha   90.00
_cell.angle_beta   90.00
_cell.angle_gamma   90.00
#
_symmetry.space_group_name_H-M   'P 1'
#
loop_
_entity.id
_entity.type
_entity.pdbx_description
1 polymer ?
#
loop_
_entity_poly.entity_id
_entity_poly.type
_entity_poly.pdbx_seq_one_letter_code
_entity_poly.pdbx_strand_id
1 'polypeptide(L)'
;MQTLSDSAALTPRIMVRSGEAERSFDQEVFIAPDGTTAAAASLATSASACHLVWTDAGLRVGAVGDQALRINAVTCETTQTLALHDVVRCAELEFVVDRLGVAEASVSIYPAGTRVAPVKLPTPADTAIEPDESLQLDAASVGPVLAVKGQSRWRFAAWAAGLLLVMTFLALSLVQRVALKLSPDDARVRAADTVLAWHAGQTLFAFPGVHRLRAERAGYRAAETTVRVVRGVESQAVLQLEKLPGRVTIDTGGVVAELSVDGKQVGQVPAVVEIAAGDRTLTLRAPRYLDQIARIKVLGRGEPQTVTVAMRPSFGVLKIASVPAGATVTVDGKVLGNTPLTLELSAGVRRIQLDAPGVRAWRSSVVVQAGEQALLGPIELGAADARLSVRSVPSGAAVLVGGALRGKTPLTVELSPGVVHDVAITRAGYDSVTRRVFAEAGHESTVSVKLVPRLVTVRVAGKPADAEVLVNGETRGTAPLELRLPAARQRIEVRKSGFESYSTELALAPGLDRTLQYDLVDPRDIVGNAPATIETKSGITLKLVAGGVFQMGSGRREQGRRPNEGSRRVTLQRPFYIGVTEVTNAQFRKFRANHNSG
;
A
#
# COMPACT_ATOMS: atom_id res chain seq x y z
N MET A 1 -29.35 20.32 -34.39
CA MET A 1 -28.04 20.17 -35.06
C MET A 1 -27.01 19.93 -33.97
N GLN A 2 -26.79 18.67 -33.61
CA GLN A 2 -25.72 18.23 -32.70
C GLN A 2 -25.10 17.00 -33.34
N THR A 3 -23.78 17.05 -33.36
CA THR A 3 -22.83 16.40 -34.26
C THR A 3 -22.66 14.90 -34.00
N LEU A 4 -22.70 14.12 -35.07
CA LEU A 4 -22.10 12.79 -35.17
C LEU A 4 -20.57 12.94 -35.02
N SER A 5 -19.99 12.30 -34.01
CA SER A 5 -18.56 11.98 -33.94
C SER A 5 -18.33 10.97 -32.84
N ASP A 6 -18.16 9.69 -33.22
CA ASP A 6 -17.13 8.83 -32.62
C ASP A 6 -17.07 7.53 -33.44
N SER A 7 -16.30 7.60 -34.53
CA SER A 7 -15.68 6.44 -35.14
C SER A 7 -14.53 6.02 -34.22
N ALA A 8 -14.74 4.99 -33.39
CA ALA A 8 -13.65 4.37 -32.67
C ALA A 8 -12.61 3.86 -33.68
N ALA A 9 -11.44 4.50 -33.73
CA ALA A 9 -10.33 4.07 -34.57
C ALA A 9 -9.90 2.66 -34.15
N LEU A 10 -10.01 1.69 -35.06
CA LEU A 10 -9.53 0.33 -34.86
C LEU A 10 -8.02 0.37 -34.63
N THR A 11 -7.54 -0.09 -33.47
CA THR A 11 -6.10 -0.22 -33.22
C THR A 11 -5.56 -1.37 -34.07
N PRO A 12 -4.59 -1.12 -34.98
CA PRO A 12 -4.08 -2.14 -35.86
C PRO A 12 -3.33 -3.24 -35.10
N ARG A 13 -3.55 -4.49 -35.50
CA ARG A 13 -2.97 -5.68 -34.86
C ARG A 13 -2.23 -6.55 -35.86
N ILE A 14 -1.02 -6.98 -35.50
CA ILE A 14 -0.17 -7.89 -36.29
C ILE A 14 -0.05 -9.19 -35.49
N MET A 15 -0.61 -10.28 -36.03
CA MET A 15 -0.43 -11.62 -35.50
C MET A 15 0.72 -12.30 -36.23
N VAL A 16 1.72 -12.77 -35.49
CA VAL A 16 2.84 -13.52 -36.04
C VAL A 16 2.82 -14.94 -35.52
N ARG A 17 2.80 -15.90 -36.44
CA ARG A 17 2.86 -17.34 -36.17
C ARG A 17 4.25 -17.86 -36.49
N SER A 18 4.86 -18.58 -35.57
CA SER A 18 6.15 -19.25 -35.77
C SER A 18 6.04 -20.65 -35.15
N GLY A 19 5.97 -21.67 -36.01
CA GLY A 19 5.61 -23.03 -35.58
C GLY A 19 4.21 -23.08 -34.93
N GLU A 20 4.11 -23.66 -33.73
CA GLU A 20 2.87 -23.71 -32.95
C GLU A 20 2.61 -22.45 -32.10
N ALA A 21 3.56 -21.51 -32.06
CA ALA A 21 3.44 -20.29 -31.28
C ALA A 21 2.79 -19.17 -32.09
N GLU A 22 1.72 -18.57 -31.56
CA GLU A 22 1.07 -17.38 -32.11
C GLU A 22 1.24 -16.22 -31.12
N ARG A 23 1.73 -15.07 -31.61
CA ARG A 23 1.89 -13.85 -30.83
C ARG A 23 1.19 -12.70 -31.51
N SER A 24 0.54 -11.85 -30.73
CA SER A 24 -0.18 -10.67 -31.19
C SER A 24 0.54 -9.41 -30.76
N PHE A 25 0.66 -8.46 -31.68
CA PHE A 25 1.32 -7.19 -31.48
C PHE A 25 0.40 -6.05 -31.91
N ASP A 26 0.26 -5.05 -31.05
CA ASP A 26 -0.58 -3.86 -31.30
C ASP A 26 0.27 -2.66 -31.77
N GLN A 27 1.55 -2.88 -32.06
CA GLN A 27 2.57 -1.91 -32.48
C GLN A 27 3.58 -2.58 -33.45
N GLU A 28 4.62 -1.84 -33.86
CA GLU A 28 5.71 -2.34 -34.72
C GLU A 28 6.37 -3.61 -34.14
N VAL A 29 6.63 -4.58 -35.02
CA VAL A 29 7.20 -5.88 -34.67
C VAL A 29 8.57 -6.02 -35.30
N PHE A 30 9.57 -6.33 -34.49
CA PHE A 30 10.90 -6.72 -34.97
C PHE A 30 11.03 -8.24 -35.01
N ILE A 31 11.56 -8.77 -36.11
CA ILE A 31 11.75 -10.21 -36.33
C ILE A 31 13.23 -10.49 -36.53
N ALA A 32 13.81 -11.36 -35.70
CA ALA A 32 15.19 -11.82 -35.82
C ALA A 32 15.33 -12.94 -36.87
N PRO A 33 16.55 -13.21 -37.39
CA PRO A 33 16.78 -14.28 -38.37
C PRO A 33 16.31 -15.67 -37.92
N ASP A 34 16.27 -15.92 -36.61
CA ASP A 34 15.79 -17.18 -36.02
C ASP A 34 14.25 -17.26 -35.87
N GLY A 35 13.52 -16.23 -36.33
CA GLY A 35 12.07 -16.15 -36.26
C GLY A 35 11.52 -15.68 -34.91
N THR A 36 12.37 -15.24 -33.98
CA THR A 36 11.93 -14.63 -32.72
C THR A 36 11.37 -13.23 -32.93
N THR A 37 10.31 -12.88 -32.19
CA THR A 37 9.52 -11.65 -32.39
C THR A 37 9.39 -10.81 -31.11
N ALA A 38 9.45 -9.48 -31.24
CA ALA A 38 9.36 -8.54 -30.12
C ALA A 38 8.65 -7.20 -30.49
N ALA A 39 8.01 -6.57 -29.49
CA ALA A 39 7.05 -5.46 -29.67
C ALA A 39 7.63 -4.03 -29.54
N ALA A 40 8.91 -3.86 -29.23
CA ALA A 40 9.59 -2.55 -29.12
C ALA A 40 11.10 -2.75 -28.86
N ALA A 41 11.88 -1.66 -28.99
CA ALA A 41 13.34 -1.56 -29.08
C ALA A 41 14.25 -2.23 -28.00
N SER A 42 13.75 -3.07 -27.08
CA SER A 42 14.61 -3.85 -26.18
C SER A 42 15.40 -4.97 -26.88
N LEU A 43 15.09 -5.24 -28.15
CA LEU A 43 15.82 -6.12 -29.08
C LEU A 43 16.33 -5.40 -30.34
N ALA A 44 16.26 -4.05 -30.39
CA ALA A 44 16.72 -3.24 -31.52
C ALA A 44 18.26 -3.10 -31.58
N THR A 45 18.99 -4.09 -31.07
CA THR A 45 20.45 -4.19 -31.15
C THR A 45 20.82 -5.33 -32.11
N SER A 46 21.35 -4.99 -33.29
CA SER A 46 22.07 -5.81 -34.29
C SER A 46 21.57 -7.22 -34.68
N ALA A 47 20.49 -7.72 -34.10
CA ALA A 47 20.04 -9.12 -34.21
C ALA A 47 18.67 -9.26 -34.89
N SER A 48 17.98 -8.15 -35.22
CA SER A 48 16.74 -8.18 -36.00
C SER A 48 17.03 -8.14 -37.49
N ALA A 49 16.35 -8.95 -38.30
CA ALA A 49 16.47 -8.97 -39.75
C ALA A 49 15.52 -7.97 -40.41
N CYS A 50 14.28 -7.91 -39.95
CA CYS A 50 13.20 -7.13 -40.58
C CYS A 50 12.23 -6.59 -39.52
N HIS A 51 11.46 -5.57 -39.87
CA HIS A 51 10.37 -5.06 -39.04
C HIS A 51 9.06 -4.96 -39.84
N LEU A 52 7.95 -5.16 -39.13
CA LEU A 52 6.58 -5.01 -39.64
C LEU A 52 5.89 -3.88 -38.91
N VAL A 53 5.30 -2.94 -39.66
CA VAL A 53 4.62 -1.78 -39.10
C VAL A 53 3.35 -1.47 -39.87
N TRP A 54 2.30 -1.08 -39.15
CA TRP A 54 1.08 -0.57 -39.76
C TRP A 54 1.21 0.93 -40.05
N THR A 55 0.89 1.34 -41.28
CA THR A 55 0.81 2.77 -41.66
C THR A 55 -0.53 3.08 -42.33
N ASP A 56 -0.78 4.35 -42.63
CA ASP A 56 -1.98 4.77 -43.38
C ASP A 56 -2.10 4.08 -44.76
N ALA A 57 -1.00 3.54 -45.28
CA ALA A 57 -0.93 2.81 -46.55
C ALA A 57 -1.07 1.28 -46.40
N GLY A 58 -1.36 0.77 -45.19
CA GLY A 58 -1.47 -0.67 -44.90
C GLY A 58 -0.29 -1.23 -44.10
N LEU A 59 -0.23 -2.56 -43.98
CA LEU A 59 0.90 -3.24 -43.36
C LEU A 59 2.15 -3.11 -44.25
N ARG A 60 3.27 -2.66 -43.67
CA ARG A 60 4.54 -2.50 -44.36
C ARG A 60 5.63 -3.36 -43.75
N VAL A 61 6.60 -3.75 -44.57
CA VAL A 61 7.83 -4.44 -44.16
C VAL A 61 9.06 -3.63 -44.57
N GLY A 62 10.04 -3.54 -43.67
CA GLY A 62 11.37 -3.01 -43.96
C GLY A 62 12.47 -3.93 -43.45
N ALA A 63 13.62 -3.93 -44.13
CA ALA A 63 14.84 -4.57 -43.63
C ALA A 63 15.48 -3.72 -42.52
N VAL A 64 16.20 -4.38 -41.60
CA VAL A 64 16.99 -3.72 -40.55
C VAL A 64 18.47 -3.88 -40.89
N GLY A 65 19.20 -2.77 -41.07
CA GLY A 65 20.59 -2.78 -41.56
C GLY A 65 20.71 -3.07 -43.05
N ASP A 66 21.85 -3.62 -43.49
CA ASP A 66 22.16 -3.90 -44.91
C ASP A 66 21.55 -5.23 -45.43
N GLN A 67 20.45 -5.70 -44.82
CA GLN A 67 19.81 -6.95 -45.22
C GLN A 67 19.00 -6.78 -46.50
N ALA A 68 19.15 -7.71 -47.45
CA ALA A 68 18.37 -7.70 -48.68
C ALA A 68 16.92 -8.13 -48.40
N LEU A 69 15.96 -7.25 -48.70
CA LEU A 69 14.53 -7.56 -48.66
C LEU A 69 14.06 -8.01 -50.05
N ARG A 70 13.35 -9.14 -50.12
CA ARG A 70 12.68 -9.61 -51.32
C ARG A 70 11.23 -9.93 -51.04
N ILE A 71 10.32 -9.48 -51.90
CA ILE A 71 8.90 -9.83 -51.84
C ILE A 71 8.55 -10.54 -53.15
N ASN A 72 8.01 -11.75 -53.07
CA ASN A 72 7.67 -12.58 -54.22
C ASN A 72 8.83 -12.71 -55.24
N ALA A 73 10.06 -12.88 -54.73
CA ALA A 73 11.31 -12.95 -55.48
C ALA A 73 11.79 -11.63 -56.16
N VAL A 74 11.14 -10.50 -55.92
CA VAL A 74 11.58 -9.17 -56.36
C VAL A 74 12.36 -8.48 -55.24
N THR A 75 13.57 -7.98 -55.51
CA THR A 75 14.38 -7.24 -54.53
C THR A 75 13.84 -5.82 -54.31
N CYS A 76 13.75 -5.42 -53.04
CA CYS A 76 13.23 -4.13 -52.61
C CYS A 76 14.33 -3.35 -51.87
N GLU A 77 14.59 -2.11 -52.29
CA GLU A 77 15.63 -1.25 -51.67
C GLU A 77 15.11 -0.42 -50.49
N THR A 78 13.79 -0.31 -50.34
CA THR A 78 13.12 0.47 -49.29
C THR A 78 11.93 -0.30 -48.73
N THR A 79 11.38 0.17 -47.61
CA THR A 79 10.17 -0.37 -46.98
C THR A 79 9.02 -0.47 -47.98
N GLN A 80 8.37 -1.63 -48.10
CA GLN A 80 7.25 -1.88 -49.03
C GLN A 80 5.94 -2.16 -48.29
N THR A 81 4.81 -1.84 -48.92
CA THR A 81 3.48 -2.29 -48.45
C THR A 81 3.27 -3.74 -48.88
N LEU A 82 2.80 -4.57 -47.94
CA LEU A 82 2.50 -5.97 -48.17
C LEU A 82 1.08 -6.18 -48.70
N ALA A 83 0.92 -7.17 -49.56
CA ALA A 83 -0.36 -7.70 -50.01
C ALA A 83 -0.64 -9.09 -49.41
N LEU A 84 -1.90 -9.51 -49.48
CA LEU A 84 -2.30 -10.86 -49.09
C LEU A 84 -1.54 -11.90 -49.95
N HIS A 85 -0.98 -12.92 -49.29
CA HIS A 85 -0.15 -13.98 -49.86
C HIS A 85 1.24 -13.56 -50.34
N ASP A 86 1.72 -12.36 -50.01
CA ASP A 86 3.11 -12.01 -50.25
C ASP A 86 4.03 -12.95 -49.48
N VAL A 87 5.02 -13.50 -50.20
CA VAL A 87 6.13 -14.27 -49.63
C VAL A 87 7.31 -13.33 -49.46
N VAL A 88 7.66 -13.02 -48.23
CA VAL A 88 8.74 -12.10 -47.89
C VAL A 88 9.97 -12.89 -47.46
N ARG A 89 11.12 -12.54 -48.04
CA ARG A 89 12.44 -13.04 -47.66
C ARG A 89 13.32 -11.89 -47.24
N CYS A 90 13.92 -11.99 -46.06
CA CYS A 90 14.83 -10.96 -45.56
C CYS A 90 15.84 -11.61 -44.61
N ALA A 91 17.12 -11.51 -44.96
CA ALA A 91 18.15 -12.44 -44.46
C ALA A 91 17.76 -13.92 -44.72
N GLU A 92 17.92 -14.80 -43.71
CA GLU A 92 17.50 -16.21 -43.75
C GLU A 92 16.02 -16.43 -43.37
N LEU A 93 15.29 -15.34 -43.08
CA LEU A 93 13.88 -15.39 -42.68
C LEU A 93 12.98 -15.47 -43.92
N GLU A 94 12.01 -16.39 -43.92
CA GLU A 94 10.92 -16.45 -44.89
C GLU A 94 9.58 -16.41 -44.16
N PHE A 95 8.68 -15.52 -44.59
CA PHE A 95 7.32 -15.47 -44.05
C PHE A 95 6.27 -15.15 -45.09
N VAL A 96 5.02 -15.55 -44.82
CA VAL A 96 3.87 -15.35 -45.70
C VAL A 96 2.78 -14.56 -45.02
N VAL A 97 2.18 -13.63 -45.75
CA VAL A 97 1.00 -12.88 -45.29
C VAL A 97 -0.26 -13.74 -45.47
N ASP A 98 -0.70 -14.42 -44.42
CA ASP A 98 -1.85 -15.33 -44.45
C ASP A 98 -3.19 -14.59 -44.49
N ARG A 99 -3.24 -13.42 -43.83
CA ARG A 99 -4.43 -12.55 -43.80
C ARG A 99 -3.99 -11.09 -43.76
N LEU A 100 -4.72 -10.25 -44.48
CA LEU A 100 -4.52 -8.81 -44.49
C LEU A 100 -5.89 -8.11 -44.58
N GLY A 101 -6.28 -7.47 -43.47
CA GLY A 101 -7.49 -6.65 -43.36
C GLY A 101 -7.16 -5.18 -43.12
N VAL A 102 -8.17 -4.38 -42.76
CA VAL A 102 -8.04 -2.91 -42.61
C VAL A 102 -7.32 -2.50 -41.31
N ALA A 103 -7.26 -3.39 -40.31
CA ALA A 103 -6.57 -3.16 -39.04
C ALA A 103 -6.09 -4.49 -38.40
N GLU A 104 -6.02 -5.57 -39.16
CA GLU A 104 -5.55 -6.87 -38.66
C GLU A 104 -4.78 -7.58 -39.77
N ALA A 105 -3.60 -8.11 -39.45
CA ALA A 105 -2.84 -8.96 -40.35
C ALA A 105 -2.35 -10.21 -39.61
N SER A 106 -2.27 -11.33 -40.32
CA SER A 106 -1.64 -12.57 -39.84
C SER A 106 -0.48 -12.93 -40.76
N VAL A 107 0.68 -13.20 -40.18
CA VAL A 107 1.89 -13.58 -40.88
C VAL A 107 2.44 -14.88 -40.28
N SER A 108 2.76 -15.86 -41.12
CA SER A 108 3.40 -17.10 -40.69
C SER A 108 4.87 -17.12 -41.09
N ILE A 109 5.76 -17.26 -40.11
CA ILE A 109 7.21 -17.42 -40.26
C ILE A 109 7.53 -18.90 -40.44
N TYR A 110 8.33 -19.19 -41.45
CA TYR A 110 8.83 -20.53 -41.74
C TYR A 110 10.32 -20.62 -41.41
N PRO A 111 10.81 -21.77 -40.90
CA PRO A 111 12.23 -22.00 -40.67
C PRO A 111 13.05 -21.86 -41.96
N ALA A 112 14.28 -21.35 -41.85
CA ALA A 112 15.22 -21.21 -42.95
C ALA A 112 15.37 -22.53 -43.72
N GLY A 113 15.19 -22.48 -45.05
CA GLY A 113 15.23 -23.65 -45.94
C GLY A 113 13.86 -24.24 -46.32
N THR A 114 12.76 -23.80 -45.69
CA THR A 114 11.40 -24.15 -46.11
C THR A 114 11.06 -23.38 -47.38
N ARG A 115 10.84 -24.06 -48.53
CA ARG A 115 10.44 -23.37 -49.77
C ARG A 115 8.94 -23.13 -49.78
N VAL A 116 8.50 -21.89 -49.59
CA VAL A 116 7.14 -21.47 -49.93
C VAL A 116 7.15 -20.84 -51.33
N ALA A 117 6.31 -21.34 -52.22
CA ALA A 117 6.19 -20.83 -53.58
C ALA A 117 5.40 -19.51 -53.58
N PRO A 118 5.87 -18.44 -54.26
CA PRO A 118 5.10 -17.21 -54.38
C PRO A 118 3.79 -17.47 -55.13
N VAL A 119 2.68 -16.94 -54.60
CA VAL A 119 1.38 -16.98 -55.28
C VAL A 119 1.44 -16.00 -56.45
N LYS A 120 1.48 -16.52 -57.68
CA LYS A 120 1.57 -15.72 -58.90
C LYS A 120 0.23 -15.02 -59.15
N LEU A 121 0.14 -13.71 -58.87
CA LEU A 121 -0.98 -12.87 -59.31
C LEU A 121 -0.99 -12.79 -60.85
N PRO A 122 -2.15 -12.90 -61.51
CA PRO A 122 -2.25 -12.78 -62.97
C PRO A 122 -1.96 -11.34 -63.39
N THR A 123 -1.12 -11.18 -64.40
CA THR A 123 -0.80 -9.89 -65.03
C THR A 123 -2.01 -9.42 -65.86
N PRO A 124 -2.41 -8.14 -65.80
CA PRO A 124 -3.40 -7.60 -66.70
C PRO A 124 -2.73 -7.28 -68.04
N ALA A 125 -3.23 -7.87 -69.13
CA ALA A 125 -2.93 -7.42 -70.47
C ALA A 125 -4.22 -7.33 -71.28
N ASP A 126 -4.45 -6.12 -71.81
CA ASP A 126 -5.38 -5.80 -72.87
C ASP A 126 -5.30 -6.83 -74.01
N THR A 127 -6.44 -7.28 -74.55
CA THR A 127 -6.79 -7.01 -75.96
C THR A 127 -8.19 -7.54 -76.31
N ALA A 128 -8.94 -6.64 -76.93
CA ALA A 128 -9.78 -6.78 -78.12
C ALA A 128 -10.56 -8.09 -78.42
N ILE A 129 -11.82 -7.84 -78.75
CA ILE A 129 -12.86 -8.69 -79.33
C ILE A 129 -12.44 -9.16 -80.75
N GLU A 130 -12.63 -10.44 -81.08
CA GLU A 130 -13.53 -11.01 -82.12
C GLU A 130 -13.14 -12.44 -82.57
N PRO A 131 -14.07 -13.21 -83.16
CA PRO A 131 -14.22 -14.64 -82.90
C PRO A 131 -13.71 -15.54 -84.03
N ASP A 132 -13.67 -16.85 -83.73
CA ASP A 132 -14.27 -17.96 -84.49
C ASP A 132 -13.40 -19.24 -84.47
N GLU A 133 -14.09 -20.34 -84.75
CA GLU A 133 -13.66 -21.70 -85.06
C GLU A 133 -13.37 -22.68 -83.93
N SER A 134 -14.47 -23.36 -83.56
CA SER A 134 -14.69 -24.81 -83.72
C SER A 134 -13.52 -25.77 -83.47
N LEU A 135 -13.77 -26.76 -82.60
CA LEU A 135 -13.67 -28.21 -82.86
C LEU A 135 -14.10 -28.94 -81.58
N GLN A 136 -15.34 -29.43 -81.55
CA GLN A 136 -15.69 -30.86 -81.62
C GLN A 136 -15.12 -31.70 -80.46
N LEU A 137 -16.01 -32.07 -79.54
CA LEU A 137 -15.85 -33.25 -78.68
C LEU A 137 -16.77 -34.36 -79.20
N ASP A 138 -16.17 -35.49 -79.52
CA ASP A 138 -16.83 -36.73 -79.92
C ASP A 138 -17.72 -37.28 -78.79
N ALA A 139 -19.00 -37.40 -79.09
CA ALA A 139 -19.97 -38.13 -78.29
C ALA A 139 -20.03 -39.59 -78.75
N ALA A 140 -19.80 -40.50 -77.81
CA ALA A 140 -19.98 -41.93 -78.02
C ALA A 140 -21.44 -42.28 -78.33
N SER A 141 -21.60 -43.08 -79.37
CA SER A 141 -22.84 -43.61 -79.92
C SER A 141 -23.60 -44.54 -78.97
N VAL A 142 -24.91 -44.30 -78.82
CA VAL A 142 -25.90 -45.33 -78.46
C VAL A 142 -27.06 -45.23 -79.47
N GLY A 143 -27.32 -46.32 -80.20
CA GLY A 143 -28.33 -46.38 -81.26
C GLY A 143 -29.78 -46.39 -80.75
N PRO A 144 -30.77 -46.04 -81.60
CA PRO A 144 -32.17 -45.94 -81.20
C PRO A 144 -32.90 -47.28 -81.36
N VAL A 145 -33.80 -47.61 -80.43
CA VAL A 145 -34.80 -48.68 -80.60
C VAL A 145 -36.21 -48.09 -80.52
N LEU A 146 -36.86 -48.14 -81.68
CA LEU A 146 -38.30 -48.27 -81.94
C LEU A 146 -39.29 -47.40 -81.14
N ALA A 147 -39.85 -46.42 -81.86
CA ALA A 147 -41.10 -45.76 -81.53
C ALA A 147 -42.28 -46.76 -81.55
N VAL A 148 -43.03 -46.81 -80.45
CA VAL A 148 -44.41 -47.34 -80.43
C VAL A 148 -45.37 -46.18 -80.18
N LYS A 149 -46.24 -45.98 -81.17
CA LYS A 149 -47.30 -45.00 -81.23
C LYS A 149 -48.45 -45.47 -80.32
N GLY A 150 -48.63 -44.84 -79.17
CA GLY A 150 -49.76 -45.06 -78.27
C GLY A 150 -50.47 -43.74 -77.96
N GLN A 151 -51.51 -43.43 -78.72
CA GLN A 151 -52.40 -42.29 -78.47
C GLN A 151 -53.22 -42.49 -77.19
N SER A 152 -53.66 -41.35 -76.64
CA SER A 152 -54.78 -41.20 -75.69
C SER A 152 -54.47 -41.39 -74.20
N ARG A 153 -54.02 -40.29 -73.56
CA ARG A 153 -54.38 -39.80 -72.19
C ARG A 153 -53.40 -38.75 -71.62
N TRP A 154 -52.31 -38.44 -72.32
CA TRP A 154 -51.29 -37.47 -71.85
C TRP A 154 -51.69 -35.99 -71.92
N ARG A 155 -52.75 -35.63 -72.66
CA ARG A 155 -53.19 -34.23 -72.75
C ARG A 155 -53.72 -33.70 -71.42
N PHE A 156 -54.43 -34.50 -70.62
CA PHE A 156 -54.88 -34.07 -69.29
C PHE A 156 -53.74 -33.96 -68.27
N ALA A 157 -52.75 -34.86 -68.33
CA ALA A 157 -51.55 -34.76 -67.50
C ALA A 157 -50.68 -33.55 -67.86
N ALA A 158 -50.57 -33.23 -69.16
CA ALA A 158 -49.85 -32.05 -69.64
C ALA A 158 -50.58 -30.73 -69.32
N TRP A 159 -51.92 -30.69 -69.41
CA TRP A 159 -52.73 -29.54 -68.97
C TRP A 159 -52.72 -29.38 -67.45
N ALA A 160 -52.80 -30.47 -66.69
CA ALA A 160 -52.68 -30.44 -65.23
C ALA A 160 -51.27 -30.02 -64.78
N ALA A 161 -50.21 -30.52 -65.42
CA ALA A 161 -48.84 -30.10 -65.16
C ALA A 161 -48.60 -28.63 -65.57
N GLY A 162 -49.19 -28.19 -66.69
CA GLY A 162 -49.14 -26.80 -67.14
C GLY A 162 -49.89 -25.86 -66.19
N LEU A 163 -51.10 -26.22 -65.75
CA LEU A 163 -51.86 -25.49 -64.75
C LEU A 163 -51.13 -25.46 -63.41
N LEU A 164 -50.55 -26.59 -62.98
CA LEU A 164 -49.73 -26.67 -61.78
C LEU A 164 -48.49 -25.76 -61.90
N LEU A 165 -47.82 -25.73 -63.06
CA LEU A 165 -46.69 -24.82 -63.33
C LEU A 165 -47.11 -23.35 -63.28
N VAL A 166 -48.26 -23.00 -63.88
CA VAL A 166 -48.79 -21.63 -63.83
C VAL A 166 -49.21 -21.25 -62.40
N MET A 167 -49.87 -22.14 -61.67
CA MET A 167 -50.24 -21.93 -60.27
C MET A 167 -49.02 -21.83 -59.36
N THR A 168 -47.98 -22.63 -59.62
CA THR A 168 -46.71 -22.59 -58.88
C THR A 168 -45.94 -21.31 -59.21
N PHE A 169 -45.93 -20.89 -60.48
CA PHE A 169 -45.33 -19.63 -60.91
C PHE A 169 -46.07 -18.42 -60.32
N LEU A 170 -47.40 -18.44 -60.30
CA LEU A 170 -48.23 -17.41 -59.67
C LEU A 170 -48.04 -17.39 -58.14
N ALA A 171 -47.95 -18.55 -57.50
CA ALA A 171 -47.65 -18.65 -56.07
C ALA A 171 -46.23 -18.13 -55.75
N LEU A 172 -45.22 -18.49 -56.55
CA LEU A 172 -43.85 -17.97 -56.43
C LEU A 172 -43.79 -16.45 -56.64
N SER A 173 -44.67 -15.88 -57.48
CA SER A 173 -44.77 -14.42 -57.68
C SER A 173 -45.27 -13.63 -56.46
N LEU A 174 -45.90 -14.31 -55.50
CA LEU A 174 -46.42 -13.71 -54.26
C LEU A 174 -45.39 -13.74 -53.11
N VAL A 175 -44.35 -14.57 -53.24
CA VAL A 175 -43.29 -14.73 -52.25
C VAL A 175 -42.46 -13.46 -52.14
N GLN A 176 -42.26 -12.98 -50.92
CA GLN A 176 -41.41 -11.83 -50.62
C GLN A 176 -40.05 -12.31 -50.10
N ARG A 177 -39.05 -11.45 -50.27
CA ARG A 177 -37.70 -11.66 -49.75
C ARG A 177 -37.55 -10.96 -48.41
N VAL A 178 -36.99 -11.66 -47.44
CA VAL A 178 -36.63 -11.13 -46.13
C VAL A 178 -35.14 -11.31 -45.94
N ALA A 179 -34.42 -10.21 -45.71
CA ALA A 179 -32.99 -10.25 -45.41
C ALA A 179 -32.79 -10.87 -44.02
N LEU A 180 -31.95 -11.91 -43.93
CA LEU A 180 -31.54 -12.51 -42.67
C LEU A 180 -30.17 -11.94 -42.28
N LYS A 181 -30.05 -11.50 -41.03
CA LYS A 181 -28.75 -11.22 -40.41
C LYS A 181 -28.51 -12.30 -39.36
N LEU A 182 -27.83 -13.37 -39.78
CA LEU A 182 -27.52 -14.50 -38.94
C LEU A 182 -26.17 -14.29 -38.25
N SER A 183 -26.09 -14.61 -36.97
CA SER A 183 -24.83 -14.79 -36.28
C SER A 183 -24.94 -16.06 -35.44
N PRO A 184 -24.29 -17.15 -35.83
CA PRO A 184 -23.39 -17.30 -36.97
C PRO A 184 -24.09 -17.51 -38.33
N ASP A 185 -23.39 -17.19 -39.42
CA ASP A 185 -23.93 -17.10 -40.80
C ASP A 185 -24.47 -18.42 -41.37
N ASP A 186 -24.02 -19.56 -40.86
CA ASP A 186 -24.39 -20.91 -41.30
C ASP A 186 -25.56 -21.52 -40.50
N ALA A 187 -26.25 -20.72 -39.65
CA ALA A 187 -27.43 -21.18 -38.93
C ALA A 187 -28.58 -21.54 -39.90
N ARG A 188 -29.27 -22.65 -39.62
CA ARG A 188 -30.44 -23.08 -40.40
C ARG A 188 -31.67 -22.38 -39.86
N VAL A 189 -32.49 -21.79 -40.73
CA VAL A 189 -33.68 -21.02 -40.34
C VAL A 189 -34.96 -21.70 -40.84
N ARG A 190 -35.96 -21.82 -39.99
CA ARG A 190 -37.29 -22.32 -40.37
C ARG A 190 -38.36 -21.34 -39.89
N ALA A 191 -39.44 -21.19 -40.67
CA ALA A 191 -40.65 -20.58 -40.15
C ALA A 191 -41.40 -21.64 -39.33
N ALA A 192 -41.60 -21.40 -38.04
CA ALA A 192 -42.25 -22.33 -37.13
C ALA A 192 -43.76 -22.47 -37.42
N ASP A 193 -44.34 -21.47 -38.09
CA ASP A 193 -45.76 -21.34 -38.39
C ASP A 193 -46.16 -21.81 -39.79
N THR A 194 -45.20 -22.07 -40.69
CA THR A 194 -45.50 -22.49 -42.06
C THR A 194 -44.38 -23.34 -42.67
N VAL A 195 -44.77 -24.35 -43.45
CA VAL A 195 -43.84 -25.16 -44.26
C VAL A 195 -43.56 -24.54 -45.63
N LEU A 196 -44.30 -23.50 -46.00
CA LEU A 196 -44.19 -22.82 -47.30
C LEU A 196 -43.17 -21.67 -47.29
N ALA A 197 -42.32 -21.60 -46.27
CA ALA A 197 -41.19 -20.68 -46.21
C ALA A 197 -39.87 -21.47 -46.24
N TRP A 198 -38.91 -20.97 -47.00
CA TRP A 198 -37.57 -21.57 -47.10
C TRP A 198 -36.51 -20.48 -47.09
N HIS A 199 -35.30 -20.83 -46.67
CA HIS A 199 -34.17 -19.91 -46.71
C HIS A 199 -33.07 -20.46 -47.63
N ALA A 200 -32.39 -19.54 -48.31
CA ALA A 200 -31.19 -19.85 -49.08
C ALA A 200 -30.15 -18.76 -48.76
N GLY A 201 -29.02 -19.16 -48.18
CA GLY A 201 -28.04 -18.22 -47.63
C GLY A 201 -28.66 -17.27 -46.61
N GLN A 202 -28.46 -15.97 -46.81
CA GLN A 202 -28.97 -14.89 -45.95
C GLN A 202 -30.32 -14.32 -46.40
N THR A 203 -31.12 -15.08 -47.17
CA THR A 203 -32.45 -14.64 -47.60
C THR A 203 -33.50 -15.69 -47.27
N LEU A 204 -34.56 -15.25 -46.59
CA LEU A 204 -35.76 -16.03 -46.37
C LEU A 204 -36.81 -15.64 -47.43
N PHE A 205 -37.44 -16.65 -47.99
CA PHE A 205 -38.55 -16.55 -48.92
C PHE A 205 -39.82 -16.97 -48.18
N ALA A 206 -40.75 -16.04 -48.02
CA ALA A 206 -42.01 -16.26 -47.30
C ALA A 206 -43.15 -15.44 -47.92
N PHE A 207 -44.38 -15.90 -47.73
CA PHE A 207 -45.57 -15.16 -48.15
C PHE A 207 -45.80 -13.93 -47.25
N PRO A 208 -46.60 -12.94 -47.67
CA PRO A 208 -46.99 -11.83 -46.81
C PRO A 208 -47.72 -12.34 -45.56
N GLY A 209 -47.33 -11.85 -44.39
CA GLY A 209 -47.82 -12.37 -43.12
C GLY A 209 -46.87 -12.09 -41.96
N VAL A 210 -47.24 -12.53 -40.76
CA VAL A 210 -46.37 -12.51 -39.59
C VAL A 210 -45.83 -13.91 -39.39
N HIS A 211 -44.52 -14.07 -39.47
CA HIS A 211 -43.85 -15.37 -39.38
C HIS A 211 -42.93 -15.43 -38.17
N ARG A 212 -42.97 -16.55 -37.43
CA ARG A 212 -42.06 -16.82 -36.31
C ARG A 212 -40.90 -17.64 -36.84
N LEU A 213 -39.73 -17.02 -36.94
CA LEU A 213 -38.52 -17.65 -37.41
C LEU A 213 -37.79 -18.28 -36.24
N ARG A 214 -37.29 -19.50 -36.43
CA ARG A 214 -36.42 -20.21 -35.51
C ARG A 214 -35.12 -20.57 -36.22
N ALA A 215 -34.00 -20.10 -35.69
CA ALA A 215 -32.67 -20.42 -36.18
C ALA A 215 -31.99 -21.43 -35.25
N GLU A 216 -31.39 -22.47 -35.84
CA GLU A 216 -30.70 -23.53 -35.11
C GLU A 216 -29.33 -23.79 -35.71
N ARG A 217 -28.35 -24.03 -34.82
CA ARG A 217 -27.02 -24.50 -35.17
C ARG A 217 -26.49 -25.40 -34.05
N ALA A 218 -25.85 -26.51 -34.42
CA ALA A 218 -25.22 -27.41 -33.46
C ALA A 218 -24.21 -26.66 -32.58
N GLY A 219 -24.26 -26.87 -31.26
CA GLY A 219 -23.40 -26.17 -30.29
C GLY A 219 -23.90 -24.77 -29.87
N TYR A 220 -25.07 -24.35 -30.35
CA TYR A 220 -25.68 -23.06 -30.00
C TYR A 220 -27.10 -23.26 -29.46
N ARG A 221 -27.57 -22.31 -28.66
CA ARG A 221 -28.98 -22.20 -28.31
C ARG A 221 -29.75 -21.68 -29.52
N ALA A 222 -30.90 -22.28 -29.79
CA ALA A 222 -31.78 -21.81 -30.85
C ALA A 222 -32.25 -20.38 -30.56
N ALA A 223 -32.24 -19.53 -31.59
CA ALA A 223 -32.74 -18.16 -31.51
C ALA A 223 -34.08 -18.07 -32.23
N GLU A 224 -34.98 -17.25 -31.73
CA GLU A 224 -36.28 -17.02 -32.37
C GLU A 224 -36.57 -15.54 -32.51
N THR A 225 -37.23 -15.18 -33.61
CA THR A 225 -37.69 -13.81 -33.86
C THR A 225 -38.95 -13.83 -34.67
N THR A 226 -39.71 -12.74 -34.64
CA THR A 226 -40.91 -12.57 -35.46
C THR A 226 -40.65 -11.52 -36.52
N VAL A 227 -40.96 -11.83 -37.77
CA VAL A 227 -40.88 -10.88 -38.88
C VAL A 227 -42.25 -10.68 -39.50
N ARG A 228 -42.59 -9.42 -39.77
CA ARG A 228 -43.77 -9.06 -40.55
C ARG A 228 -43.34 -8.84 -41.99
N VAL A 229 -43.84 -9.68 -42.88
CA VAL A 229 -43.55 -9.65 -44.30
C VAL A 229 -44.68 -8.89 -45.01
N VAL A 230 -44.36 -7.75 -45.60
CA VAL A 230 -45.31 -6.89 -46.32
C VAL A 230 -44.90 -6.80 -47.79
N ARG A 231 -45.87 -6.83 -48.70
CA ARG A 231 -45.61 -6.77 -50.14
C ARG A 231 -44.95 -5.43 -50.51
N GLY A 232 -43.83 -5.49 -51.23
CA GLY A 232 -43.12 -4.30 -51.72
C GLY A 232 -42.33 -3.54 -50.64
N VAL A 233 -42.21 -4.09 -49.42
CA VAL A 233 -41.42 -3.52 -48.33
C VAL A 233 -40.28 -4.49 -48.00
N GLU A 234 -39.05 -4.00 -48.05
CA GLU A 234 -37.90 -4.79 -47.61
C GLU A 234 -37.99 -5.05 -46.10
N SER A 235 -38.10 -6.32 -45.75
CA SER A 235 -38.17 -6.77 -44.35
C SER A 235 -36.85 -7.41 -43.95
N GLN A 236 -36.42 -7.20 -42.72
CA GLN A 236 -35.20 -7.79 -42.18
C GLN A 236 -35.49 -8.53 -40.88
N ALA A 237 -34.85 -9.69 -40.69
CA ALA A 237 -34.87 -10.43 -39.45
C ALA A 237 -33.43 -10.66 -38.95
N VAL A 238 -33.19 -10.38 -37.67
CA VAL A 238 -31.89 -10.58 -37.02
C VAL A 238 -32.01 -11.75 -36.05
N LEU A 239 -31.18 -12.78 -36.24
CA LEU A 239 -31.12 -13.94 -35.35
C LEU A 239 -29.66 -14.15 -34.90
N GLN A 240 -29.39 -13.86 -33.63
CA GLN A 240 -28.10 -14.08 -32.99
C GLN A 240 -28.22 -15.27 -32.04
N LEU A 241 -27.50 -16.34 -32.34
CA LEU A 241 -27.50 -17.55 -31.53
C LEU A 241 -26.39 -17.46 -30.48
N GLU A 242 -26.71 -17.81 -29.25
CA GLU A 242 -25.73 -17.89 -28.16
C GLU A 242 -25.04 -19.26 -28.17
N LYS A 243 -23.72 -19.29 -28.01
CA LYS A 243 -22.99 -20.56 -27.83
C LYS A 243 -23.46 -21.26 -26.55
N LEU A 244 -23.61 -22.57 -26.61
CA LEU A 244 -23.78 -23.38 -25.40
C LEU A 244 -22.52 -23.28 -24.51
N PRO A 245 -22.64 -23.49 -23.18
CA PRO A 245 -21.49 -23.63 -22.30
C PRO A 245 -20.47 -24.66 -22.79
N GLY A 246 -19.19 -24.44 -22.50
CA GLY A 246 -18.13 -25.42 -22.70
C GLY A 246 -17.96 -26.30 -21.46
N ARG A 247 -17.40 -27.50 -21.63
CA ARG A 247 -17.11 -28.41 -20.51
C ARG A 247 -15.64 -28.26 -20.13
N VAL A 248 -15.35 -27.62 -19.01
CA VAL A 248 -13.99 -27.30 -18.59
C VAL A 248 -13.57 -28.18 -17.41
N THR A 249 -12.58 -29.04 -17.62
CA THR A 249 -11.90 -29.80 -16.57
C THR A 249 -10.92 -28.86 -15.86
N ILE A 250 -11.18 -28.58 -14.59
CA ILE A 250 -10.25 -27.82 -13.75
C ILE A 250 -9.40 -28.82 -12.96
N ASP A 251 -8.10 -28.84 -13.23
CA ASP A 251 -7.13 -29.67 -12.52
C ASP A 251 -6.28 -28.80 -11.59
N THR A 252 -6.27 -29.14 -10.31
CA THR A 252 -5.55 -28.43 -9.24
C THR A 252 -4.35 -29.23 -8.71
N GLY A 253 -3.95 -30.31 -9.40
CA GLY A 253 -2.84 -31.16 -8.98
C GLY A 253 -3.11 -31.91 -7.67
N GLY A 254 -4.39 -32.23 -7.39
CA GLY A 254 -4.83 -32.97 -6.21
C GLY A 254 -5.26 -32.11 -5.01
N VAL A 255 -5.26 -30.78 -5.12
CA VAL A 255 -5.73 -29.88 -4.07
C VAL A 255 -7.23 -29.59 -4.22
N VAL A 256 -8.03 -29.97 -3.23
CA VAL A 256 -9.45 -29.61 -3.22
C VAL A 256 -9.60 -28.11 -2.99
N ALA A 257 -10.17 -27.41 -3.97
CA ALA A 257 -10.39 -25.97 -3.95
C ALA A 257 -11.83 -25.62 -4.28
N GLU A 258 -12.33 -24.53 -3.71
CA GLU A 258 -13.59 -23.92 -4.09
C GLU A 258 -13.38 -23.06 -5.34
N LEU A 259 -14.14 -23.33 -6.40
CA LEU A 259 -14.12 -22.60 -7.65
C LEU A 259 -15.26 -21.57 -7.69
N SER A 260 -14.89 -20.33 -8.02
CA SER A 260 -15.81 -19.30 -8.49
C SER A 260 -15.48 -18.91 -9.93
N VAL A 261 -16.51 -18.69 -10.75
CA VAL A 261 -16.38 -18.19 -12.11
C VAL A 261 -17.04 -16.83 -12.20
N ASP A 262 -16.30 -15.81 -12.63
CA ASP A 262 -16.73 -14.42 -12.70
C ASP A 262 -17.34 -13.93 -11.37
N GLY A 263 -16.77 -14.39 -10.24
CA GLY A 263 -17.22 -14.05 -8.89
C GLY A 263 -18.41 -14.87 -8.37
N LYS A 264 -19.03 -15.73 -9.19
CA LYS A 264 -20.10 -16.64 -8.75
C LYS A 264 -19.53 -17.99 -8.37
N GLN A 265 -19.77 -18.44 -7.13
CA GLN A 265 -19.36 -19.76 -6.66
C GLN A 265 -20.06 -20.86 -7.48
N VAL A 266 -19.27 -21.83 -7.95
CA VAL A 266 -19.75 -22.93 -8.80
C VAL A 266 -19.69 -24.27 -8.07
N GLY A 267 -18.61 -24.56 -7.33
CA GLY A 267 -18.46 -25.83 -6.62
C GLY A 267 -17.01 -26.13 -6.24
N GLN A 268 -16.71 -27.38 -5.92
CA GLN A 268 -15.36 -27.83 -5.61
C GLN A 268 -14.67 -28.43 -6.84
N VAL A 269 -13.35 -28.23 -6.93
CA VAL A 269 -12.45 -28.76 -7.96
C VAL A 269 -11.27 -29.49 -7.29
N PRO A 270 -10.66 -30.50 -7.92
CA PRO A 270 -10.70 -30.82 -9.36
C PRO A 270 -12.02 -31.45 -9.81
N ALA A 271 -12.61 -30.91 -10.89
CA ALA A 271 -13.88 -31.39 -11.46
C ALA A 271 -14.09 -30.87 -12.88
N VAL A 272 -15.02 -31.50 -13.62
CA VAL A 272 -15.53 -30.98 -14.89
C VAL A 272 -16.71 -30.05 -14.62
N VAL A 273 -16.62 -28.82 -15.11
CA VAL A 273 -17.60 -27.76 -14.86
C VAL A 273 -18.10 -27.18 -16.18
N GLU A 274 -19.40 -26.96 -16.30
CA GLU A 274 -19.96 -26.25 -17.45
C GLU A 274 -19.82 -24.75 -17.26
N ILE A 275 -19.07 -24.10 -18.15
CA ILE A 275 -18.78 -22.67 -18.09
C ILE A 275 -19.30 -22.01 -19.36
N ALA A 276 -20.00 -20.88 -19.22
CA ALA A 276 -20.50 -20.14 -20.37
C ALA A 276 -19.34 -19.69 -21.28
N ALA A 277 -19.56 -19.73 -22.60
CA ALA A 277 -18.54 -19.36 -23.57
C ALA A 277 -18.05 -17.91 -23.40
N GLY A 278 -16.84 -17.62 -23.89
CA GLY A 278 -16.19 -16.30 -23.80
C GLY A 278 -15.03 -16.28 -22.81
N ASP A 279 -14.49 -15.09 -22.57
CA ASP A 279 -13.43 -14.88 -21.58
C ASP A 279 -14.00 -14.93 -20.16
N ARG A 280 -13.39 -15.75 -19.30
CA ARG A 280 -13.86 -16.06 -17.96
C ARG A 280 -12.72 -15.93 -16.96
N THR A 281 -13.05 -15.42 -15.79
CA THR A 281 -12.12 -15.38 -14.66
C THR A 281 -12.48 -16.47 -13.67
N LEU A 282 -11.53 -17.39 -13.44
CA LEU A 282 -11.62 -18.41 -12.42
C LEU A 282 -10.92 -17.91 -11.16
N THR A 283 -11.57 -18.03 -10.02
CA THR A 283 -10.98 -17.80 -8.70
C THR A 283 -11.05 -19.11 -7.92
N LEU A 284 -9.90 -19.65 -7.52
CA LEU A 284 -9.78 -20.89 -6.77
C LEU A 284 -9.29 -20.59 -5.36
N ARG A 285 -10.01 -21.08 -4.36
CA ARG A 285 -9.68 -20.89 -2.94
C ARG A 285 -9.52 -22.24 -2.25
N ALA A 286 -8.42 -22.44 -1.56
CA ALA A 286 -8.20 -23.64 -0.75
C ALA A 286 -7.54 -23.27 0.59
N PRO A 287 -7.88 -23.95 1.70
CA PRO A 287 -7.23 -23.74 2.98
C PRO A 287 -5.72 -23.95 2.89
N ARG A 288 -4.93 -23.04 3.47
CA ARG A 288 -3.45 -23.04 3.43
C ARG A 288 -2.81 -22.87 2.05
N TYR A 289 -3.57 -22.38 1.06
CA TYR A 289 -3.07 -21.96 -0.23
C TYR A 289 -3.37 -20.47 -0.47
N LEU A 290 -2.64 -19.85 -1.39
CA LEU A 290 -2.93 -18.52 -1.90
C LEU A 290 -4.06 -18.61 -2.93
N ASP A 291 -5.00 -17.67 -2.88
CA ASP A 291 -6.05 -17.51 -3.90
C ASP A 291 -5.42 -17.48 -5.30
N GLN A 292 -5.85 -18.41 -6.16
CA GLN A 292 -5.38 -18.46 -7.54
C GLN A 292 -6.43 -17.84 -8.45
N ILE A 293 -5.99 -16.93 -9.32
CA ILE A 293 -6.82 -16.29 -10.33
C ILE A 293 -6.29 -16.69 -11.70
N ALA A 294 -7.12 -17.31 -12.52
CA ALA A 294 -6.80 -17.68 -13.89
C ALA A 294 -7.82 -17.09 -14.84
N ARG A 295 -7.35 -16.56 -15.99
CA ARG A 295 -8.22 -16.12 -17.07
C ARG A 295 -8.19 -17.15 -18.19
N ILE A 296 -9.36 -17.59 -18.63
CA ILE A 296 -9.48 -18.59 -19.69
C ILE A 296 -10.49 -18.13 -20.73
N LYS A 297 -10.23 -18.46 -22.00
CA LYS A 297 -11.22 -18.32 -23.06
C LYS A 297 -11.96 -19.63 -23.23
N VAL A 298 -13.21 -19.66 -22.80
CA VAL A 298 -14.08 -20.81 -22.94
C VAL A 298 -14.65 -20.85 -24.35
N LEU A 299 -14.32 -21.88 -25.11
CA LEU A 299 -14.69 -22.02 -26.53
C LEU A 299 -16.21 -22.15 -26.71
N GLY A 300 -16.88 -22.80 -25.76
CA GLY A 300 -18.31 -23.09 -25.77
C GLY A 300 -18.67 -24.34 -26.57
N ARG A 301 -19.93 -24.43 -26.99
CA ARG A 301 -20.48 -25.49 -27.86
C ARG A 301 -20.40 -26.92 -27.29
N GLY A 302 -20.23 -27.07 -25.98
CA GLY A 302 -20.01 -28.36 -25.34
C GLY A 302 -18.61 -28.94 -25.54
N GLU A 303 -17.67 -28.19 -26.15
CA GLU A 303 -16.29 -28.64 -26.35
C GLU A 303 -15.58 -28.87 -25.01
N PRO A 304 -14.84 -29.99 -24.86
CA PRO A 304 -14.02 -30.23 -23.68
C PRO A 304 -12.75 -29.37 -23.69
N GLN A 305 -12.44 -28.74 -22.56
CA GLN A 305 -11.17 -28.02 -22.34
C GLN A 305 -10.59 -28.43 -20.99
N THR A 306 -9.27 -28.46 -20.86
CA THR A 306 -8.59 -28.72 -19.59
C THR A 306 -7.78 -27.51 -19.20
N VAL A 307 -7.88 -27.12 -17.93
CA VAL A 307 -7.14 -26.00 -17.34
C VAL A 307 -6.47 -26.50 -16.08
N THR A 308 -5.14 -26.50 -16.08
CA THR A 308 -4.33 -26.84 -14.91
C THR A 308 -3.99 -25.56 -14.15
N VAL A 309 -4.33 -25.51 -12.87
CA VAL A 309 -4.04 -24.40 -11.96
C VAL A 309 -3.14 -24.90 -10.84
N ALA A 310 -1.90 -24.42 -10.80
CA ALA A 310 -0.96 -24.76 -9.74
C ALA A 310 -1.32 -24.02 -8.44
N MET A 311 -1.80 -24.76 -7.44
CA MET A 311 -2.12 -24.21 -6.13
C MET A 311 -0.84 -23.94 -5.33
N ARG A 312 -0.57 -22.68 -4.99
CA ARG A 312 0.62 -22.28 -4.21
C ARG A 312 0.31 -22.23 -2.71
N PRO A 313 1.10 -22.87 -1.84
CA PRO A 313 0.90 -22.80 -0.39
C PRO A 313 0.91 -21.34 0.11
N SER A 314 0.16 -21.03 1.16
CA SER A 314 0.20 -19.72 1.84
C SER A 314 1.09 -19.69 3.07
N PHE A 315 1.94 -20.70 3.22
CA PHE A 315 2.90 -20.85 4.32
C PHE A 315 4.29 -21.21 3.78
N GLY A 316 5.32 -20.89 4.56
CA GLY A 316 6.70 -21.33 4.33
C GLY A 316 7.18 -22.20 5.48
N VAL A 317 8.33 -22.85 5.28
CA VAL A 317 8.99 -23.68 6.29
C VAL A 317 10.17 -22.91 6.86
N LEU A 318 10.24 -22.79 8.19
CA LEU A 318 11.35 -22.13 8.88
C LEU A 318 12.07 -23.12 9.79
N LYS A 319 13.37 -23.31 9.54
CA LYS A 319 14.27 -24.10 10.40
C LYS A 319 15.01 -23.15 11.32
N ILE A 320 14.86 -23.29 12.63
CA ILE A 320 15.43 -22.40 13.64
C ILE A 320 16.43 -23.18 14.48
N ALA A 321 17.65 -22.67 14.62
CA ALA A 321 18.69 -23.26 15.45
C ALA A 321 19.33 -22.20 16.35
N SER A 322 19.79 -22.60 17.54
CA SER A 322 20.48 -21.70 18.47
C SER A 322 21.61 -22.39 19.22
N VAL A 323 22.50 -21.57 19.79
CA VAL A 323 23.62 -21.98 20.64
C VAL A 323 23.52 -21.18 21.94
N PRO A 324 23.34 -21.82 23.11
CA PRO A 324 23.12 -23.26 23.29
C PRO A 324 21.80 -23.74 22.68
N ALA A 325 21.76 -24.99 22.23
CA ALA A 325 20.51 -25.62 21.78
C ALA A 325 19.52 -25.77 22.95
N GLY A 326 18.24 -25.99 22.64
CA GLY A 326 17.17 -26.14 23.63
C GLY A 326 16.46 -24.83 23.99
N ALA A 327 16.82 -23.69 23.39
CA ALA A 327 16.11 -22.43 23.61
C ALA A 327 14.64 -22.53 23.17
N THR A 328 13.73 -22.06 24.01
CA THR A 328 12.30 -21.97 23.75
C THR A 328 12.03 -20.99 22.61
N VAL A 329 11.32 -21.45 21.59
CA VAL A 329 10.92 -20.69 20.41
C VAL A 329 9.51 -20.17 20.61
N THR A 330 9.36 -18.85 20.59
CA THR A 330 8.07 -18.16 20.57
C THR A 330 7.92 -17.43 19.24
N VAL A 331 6.80 -17.65 18.54
CA VAL A 331 6.46 -16.95 17.30
C VAL A 331 5.15 -16.20 17.48
N ASP A 332 5.15 -14.90 17.20
CA ASP A 332 3.99 -14.00 17.34
C ASP A 332 3.32 -14.10 18.73
N GLY A 333 4.11 -14.34 19.78
CA GLY A 333 3.66 -14.47 21.16
C GLY A 333 3.22 -15.88 21.58
N LYS A 334 3.21 -16.87 20.66
CA LYS A 334 2.87 -18.27 20.97
C LYS A 334 4.12 -19.14 21.06
N VAL A 335 4.25 -19.91 22.13
CA VAL A 335 5.33 -20.90 22.29
C VAL A 335 5.06 -22.09 21.35
N LEU A 336 6.05 -22.43 20.52
CA LEU A 336 5.91 -23.48 19.49
C LEU A 336 6.88 -24.66 19.67
N GLY A 337 7.84 -24.57 20.60
CA GLY A 337 8.78 -25.66 20.90
C GLY A 337 10.15 -25.14 21.32
N ASN A 338 11.19 -25.95 21.13
CA ASN A 338 12.57 -25.63 21.49
C ASN A 338 13.51 -25.87 20.31
N THR A 339 14.57 -25.06 20.17
CA THR A 339 15.58 -25.22 19.11
C THR A 339 16.43 -26.49 19.29
N PRO A 340 16.91 -27.13 18.20
CA PRO A 340 16.56 -26.86 16.81
C PRO A 340 15.11 -27.27 16.48
N LEU A 341 14.39 -26.41 15.75
CA LEU A 341 12.96 -26.57 15.47
C LEU A 341 12.64 -26.26 14.02
N THR A 342 11.83 -27.10 13.37
CA THR A 342 11.28 -26.82 12.03
C THR A 342 9.79 -26.52 12.15
N LEU A 343 9.35 -25.39 11.61
CA LEU A 343 7.97 -24.91 11.71
C LEU A 343 7.41 -24.56 10.34
N GLU A 344 6.13 -24.84 10.14
CA GLU A 344 5.35 -24.26 9.05
C GLU A 344 4.67 -22.99 9.56
N LEU A 345 4.99 -21.85 8.96
CA LEU A 345 4.47 -20.54 9.36
C LEU A 345 3.80 -19.88 8.16
N SER A 346 2.61 -19.28 8.35
CA SER A 346 1.98 -18.55 7.25
C SER A 346 2.89 -17.43 6.76
N ALA A 347 2.89 -17.19 5.45
CA ALA A 347 3.77 -16.22 4.82
C ALA A 347 3.57 -14.80 5.38
N GLY A 348 4.63 -13.99 5.30
CA GLY A 348 4.68 -12.64 5.84
C GLY A 348 5.70 -12.47 6.96
N VAL A 349 5.63 -11.32 7.64
CA VAL A 349 6.55 -10.98 8.74
C VAL A 349 6.13 -11.70 10.02
N ARG A 350 7.07 -12.42 10.64
CA ARG A 350 6.89 -13.15 11.89
C ARG A 350 7.85 -12.65 12.95
N ARG A 351 7.35 -12.37 14.15
CA ARG A 351 8.19 -12.01 15.29
C ARG A 351 8.62 -13.27 16.02
N ILE A 352 9.93 -13.51 16.03
CA ILE A 352 10.53 -14.70 16.65
C ILE A 352 11.29 -14.25 17.89
N GLN A 353 11.06 -14.97 18.98
CA GLN A 353 11.80 -14.83 20.23
C GLN A 353 12.38 -16.17 20.63
N LEU A 354 13.65 -16.16 21.03
CA LEU A 354 14.37 -17.30 21.58
C LEU A 354 14.75 -16.99 23.02
N ASP A 355 14.34 -17.85 23.95
CA ASP A 355 14.65 -17.72 25.37
C ASP A 355 15.28 -19.02 25.89
N ALA A 356 16.33 -18.90 26.68
CA ALA A 356 16.87 -20.01 27.45
C ALA A 356 17.31 -19.52 28.85
N PRO A 357 17.37 -20.41 29.86
CA PRO A 357 17.86 -20.04 31.18
C PRO A 357 19.30 -19.52 31.13
N GLY A 358 19.59 -18.43 31.84
CA GLY A 358 20.93 -17.85 31.96
C GLY A 358 21.45 -17.13 30.70
N VAL A 359 20.68 -17.07 29.61
CA VAL A 359 21.04 -16.35 28.39
C VAL A 359 20.12 -15.16 28.14
N ARG A 360 20.62 -14.19 27.40
CA ARG A 360 19.88 -13.03 26.94
C ARG A 360 18.86 -13.46 25.88
N ALA A 361 17.61 -13.09 26.09
CA ALA A 361 16.54 -13.30 25.12
C ALA A 361 16.90 -12.67 23.78
N TRP A 362 16.81 -13.46 22.70
CA TRP A 362 16.99 -12.97 21.34
C TRP A 362 15.64 -12.73 20.70
N ARG A 363 15.49 -11.62 19.98
CA ARG A 363 14.25 -11.24 19.28
C ARG A 363 14.57 -10.71 17.91
N SER A 364 13.83 -11.15 16.89
CA SER A 364 13.91 -10.59 15.54
C SER A 364 12.60 -10.76 14.77
N SER A 365 12.44 -9.96 13.71
CA SER A 365 11.36 -10.13 12.74
C SER A 365 11.93 -10.83 11.51
N VAL A 366 11.31 -11.92 11.10
CA VAL A 366 11.73 -12.72 9.94
C VAL A 366 10.61 -12.75 8.90
N VAL A 367 10.97 -12.57 7.64
CA VAL A 367 10.02 -12.67 6.52
C VAL A 367 9.95 -14.14 6.09
N VAL A 368 8.79 -14.76 6.25
CA VAL A 368 8.52 -16.11 5.76
C VAL A 368 7.90 -16.01 4.37
N GLN A 369 8.58 -16.58 3.37
CA GLN A 369 8.09 -16.62 1.99
C GLN A 369 7.22 -17.87 1.77
N ALA A 370 6.15 -17.71 0.99
CA ALA A 370 5.18 -18.78 0.75
C ALA A 370 5.79 -19.87 -0.15
N GLY A 371 5.70 -21.14 0.26
CA GLY A 371 6.24 -22.29 -0.47
C GLY A 371 7.76 -22.48 -0.35
N GLU A 372 8.47 -21.58 0.33
CA GLU A 372 9.92 -21.65 0.49
C GLU A 372 10.34 -22.22 1.85
N GLN A 373 11.58 -22.73 1.91
CA GLN A 373 12.21 -23.13 3.16
C GLN A 373 13.35 -22.17 3.50
N ALA A 374 13.29 -21.55 4.67
CA ALA A 374 14.33 -20.68 5.20
C ALA A 374 15.04 -21.30 6.41
N LEU A 375 16.32 -20.96 6.58
CA LEU A 375 17.13 -21.31 7.75
C LEU A 375 17.42 -20.06 8.56
N LEU A 376 17.16 -20.13 9.86
CA LEU A 376 17.43 -19.10 10.85
C LEU A 376 18.34 -19.68 11.94
N GLY A 377 19.64 -19.53 11.74
CA GLY A 377 20.66 -19.90 12.74
C GLY A 377 21.83 -20.71 12.19
N PRO A 378 22.74 -21.17 13.08
CA PRO A 378 22.62 -21.11 14.54
C PRO A 378 22.72 -19.69 15.10
N ILE A 379 21.75 -19.28 15.92
CA ILE A 379 21.77 -18.00 16.64
C ILE A 379 22.54 -18.19 17.94
N GLU A 380 23.63 -17.45 18.13
CA GLU A 380 24.36 -17.40 19.39
C GLU A 380 23.60 -16.54 20.40
N LEU A 381 23.05 -17.18 21.43
CA LEU A 381 22.37 -16.49 22.52
C LEU A 381 23.43 -16.00 23.51
N GLY A 382 23.66 -14.69 23.54
CA GLY A 382 24.60 -14.07 24.47
C GLY A 382 24.23 -14.34 25.93
N ALA A 383 25.20 -14.23 26.83
CA ALA A 383 24.94 -14.37 28.27
C ALA A 383 23.95 -13.30 28.79
N ALA A 384 23.13 -13.65 29.78
CA ALA A 384 22.21 -12.69 30.39
C ALA A 384 22.97 -11.57 31.13
N ASP A 385 22.47 -10.33 31.03
CA ASP A 385 23.04 -9.20 31.76
C ASP A 385 22.97 -9.43 33.27
N ALA A 386 24.02 -9.06 34.00
CA ALA A 386 24.03 -9.08 35.46
C ALA A 386 23.27 -7.88 36.00
N ARG A 387 22.65 -7.99 37.18
CA ARG A 387 22.03 -6.85 37.87
C ARG A 387 22.89 -6.45 39.06
N LEU A 388 23.11 -5.14 39.22
CA LEU A 388 23.80 -4.58 40.38
C LEU A 388 22.90 -3.56 41.08
N SER A 389 22.53 -3.84 42.33
CA SER A 389 21.87 -2.91 43.23
C SER A 389 22.91 -2.10 44.01
N VAL A 390 22.95 -0.79 43.78
CA VAL A 390 23.89 0.15 44.43
C VAL A 390 23.15 1.01 45.43
N ARG A 391 23.61 1.00 46.69
CA ARG A 391 23.05 1.78 47.80
C ARG A 391 24.14 2.61 48.47
N SER A 392 23.79 3.81 48.95
CA SER A 392 24.69 4.63 49.74
C SER A 392 24.03 5.28 50.94
N VAL A 393 24.86 5.58 51.94
CA VAL A 393 24.50 6.42 53.09
C VAL A 393 25.46 7.60 53.16
N PRO A 394 24.98 8.85 53.01
CA PRO A 394 23.60 9.25 52.67
C PRO A 394 23.19 8.82 51.25
N SER A 395 21.88 8.70 51.01
CA SER A 395 21.31 8.35 49.71
C SER A 395 21.39 9.51 48.72
N GLY A 396 21.16 9.24 47.43
CA GLY A 396 21.27 10.21 46.35
C GLY A 396 22.69 10.49 45.86
N ALA A 397 23.66 9.60 46.15
CA ALA A 397 24.99 9.66 45.54
C ALA A 397 24.93 9.27 44.05
N ALA A 398 25.68 9.95 43.19
CA ALA A 398 25.80 9.61 41.77
C ALA A 398 26.56 8.29 41.59
N VAL A 399 26.07 7.43 40.71
CA VAL A 399 26.67 6.14 40.37
C VAL A 399 27.18 6.19 38.94
N LEU A 400 28.47 5.95 38.76
CA LEU A 400 29.12 5.85 37.46
C LEU A 400 29.63 4.43 37.26
N VAL A 401 29.42 3.86 36.08
CA VAL A 401 29.88 2.51 35.71
C VAL A 401 30.74 2.64 34.47
N GLY A 402 32.02 2.23 34.55
CA GLY A 402 32.97 2.41 33.45
C GLY A 402 33.17 3.89 33.05
N GLY A 403 33.04 4.80 34.02
CA GLY A 403 33.12 6.24 33.81
C GLY A 403 31.82 6.93 33.35
N ALA A 404 30.79 6.19 32.94
CA ALA A 404 29.52 6.76 32.50
C ALA A 404 28.50 6.89 33.65
N LEU A 405 27.86 8.04 33.79
CA LEU A 405 26.80 8.27 34.80
C LEU A 405 25.56 7.41 34.50
N ARG A 406 25.15 6.59 35.48
CA ARG A 406 23.99 5.69 35.38
C ARG A 406 22.78 6.16 36.18
N GLY A 407 22.98 7.02 37.18
CA GLY A 407 21.89 7.54 38.00
C GLY A 407 22.35 7.91 39.41
N LYS A 408 21.43 7.90 40.38
CA LYS A 408 21.70 8.17 41.79
C LYS A 408 21.17 7.04 42.68
N THR A 409 21.89 6.72 43.76
CA THR A 409 21.50 5.68 44.73
C THR A 409 20.19 6.02 45.47
N PRO A 410 19.35 5.04 45.83
CA PRO A 410 19.45 3.63 45.45
C PRO A 410 19.18 3.43 43.95
N LEU A 411 20.01 2.63 43.29
CA LEU A 411 19.95 2.39 41.84
C LEU A 411 20.21 0.92 41.52
N THR A 412 19.37 0.31 40.70
CA THR A 412 19.68 -0.98 40.06
C THR A 412 20.14 -0.73 38.63
N VAL A 413 21.30 -1.29 38.26
CA VAL A 413 21.89 -1.14 36.92
C VAL A 413 22.16 -2.52 36.32
N GLU A 414 21.89 -2.67 35.03
CA GLU A 414 22.26 -3.86 34.25
C GLU A 414 23.70 -3.72 33.75
N LEU A 415 24.50 -4.77 33.94
CA LEU A 415 25.92 -4.83 33.60
C LEU A 415 26.15 -5.93 32.58
N SER A 416 26.93 -5.63 31.54
CA SER A 416 27.37 -6.65 30.59
C SER A 416 28.15 -7.75 31.32
N PRO A 417 27.80 -9.03 31.10
CA PRO A 417 28.33 -10.12 31.90
C PRO A 417 29.75 -10.52 31.49
N GLY A 418 30.45 -11.25 32.35
CA GLY A 418 31.77 -11.83 32.09
C GLY A 418 32.95 -10.87 32.23
N VAL A 419 32.71 -9.61 32.60
CA VAL A 419 33.75 -8.59 32.79
C VAL A 419 33.63 -7.91 34.15
N VAL A 420 34.75 -7.34 34.62
CA VAL A 420 34.79 -6.53 35.82
C VAL A 420 34.44 -5.08 35.46
N HIS A 421 33.47 -4.51 36.17
CA HIS A 421 33.08 -3.10 36.05
C HIS A 421 33.62 -2.29 37.22
N ASP A 422 34.20 -1.13 36.93
CA ASP A 422 34.49 -0.09 37.92
C ASP A 422 33.23 0.72 38.21
N VAL A 423 32.74 0.62 39.45
CA VAL A 423 31.55 1.31 39.94
C VAL A 423 31.98 2.41 40.90
N ALA A 424 31.97 3.65 40.42
CA ALA A 424 32.30 4.83 41.22
C ALA A 424 31.03 5.45 41.80
N ILE A 425 31.02 5.66 43.11
CA ILE A 425 29.92 6.26 43.87
C ILE A 425 30.41 7.59 44.42
N THR A 426 29.78 8.68 44.01
CA THR A 426 30.23 10.04 44.34
C THR A 426 29.09 10.91 44.87
N ARG A 427 29.40 11.79 45.83
CA ARG A 427 28.46 12.79 46.35
C ARG A 427 29.22 14.06 46.73
N ALA A 428 28.68 15.22 46.39
CA ALA A 428 29.28 16.51 46.73
C ALA A 428 29.48 16.64 48.25
N GLY A 429 30.69 17.04 48.67
CA GLY A 429 31.08 17.13 50.08
C GLY A 429 31.47 15.80 50.73
N TYR A 430 31.62 14.72 49.97
CA TYR A 430 32.04 13.40 50.45
C TYR A 430 33.21 12.85 49.63
N ASP A 431 33.96 11.91 50.21
CA ASP A 431 34.93 11.09 49.49
C ASP A 431 34.25 10.19 48.46
N SER A 432 34.86 10.08 47.27
CA SER A 432 34.43 9.12 46.26
C SER A 432 34.91 7.71 46.62
N VAL A 433 34.08 6.71 46.32
CA VAL A 433 34.42 5.31 46.51
C VAL A 433 34.25 4.57 45.19
N THR A 434 35.28 3.86 44.75
CA THR A 434 35.23 2.99 43.56
C THR A 434 35.29 1.53 43.99
N ARG A 435 34.37 0.71 43.48
CA ARG A 435 34.32 -0.74 43.70
C ARG A 435 34.41 -1.48 42.37
N ARG A 436 35.26 -2.49 42.31
CA ARG A 436 35.32 -3.44 41.19
C ARG A 436 34.28 -4.53 41.41
N VAL A 437 33.37 -4.70 40.46
CA VAL A 437 32.30 -5.70 40.51
C VAL A 437 32.42 -6.59 39.28
N PHE A 438 32.62 -7.90 39.49
CA PHE A 438 32.52 -8.88 38.41
C PHE A 438 31.04 -9.13 38.09
N ALA A 439 30.64 -8.91 36.85
CA ALA A 439 29.27 -9.11 36.39
C ALA A 439 29.06 -10.58 36.00
N GLU A 440 28.64 -11.40 36.95
CA GLU A 440 28.28 -12.80 36.68
C GLU A 440 26.94 -12.87 35.93
N ALA A 441 26.88 -13.65 34.84
CA ALA A 441 25.74 -13.68 33.93
C ALA A 441 24.43 -14.02 34.64
N GLY A 442 23.42 -13.16 34.47
CA GLY A 442 22.09 -13.32 35.08
C GLY A 442 22.05 -13.24 36.60
N HIS A 443 23.17 -12.96 37.28
CA HIS A 443 23.23 -12.86 38.74
C HIS A 443 22.89 -11.45 39.23
N GLU A 444 22.30 -11.35 40.43
CA GLU A 444 22.08 -10.08 41.10
C GLU A 444 23.08 -9.89 42.24
N SER A 445 23.82 -8.78 42.20
CA SER A 445 24.78 -8.39 43.23
C SER A 445 24.36 -7.09 43.90
N THR A 446 24.84 -6.86 45.13
CA THR A 446 24.58 -5.62 45.87
C THR A 446 25.87 -4.98 46.36
N VAL A 447 26.00 -3.67 46.13
CA VAL A 447 27.05 -2.83 46.70
C VAL A 447 26.41 -1.78 47.61
N SER A 448 26.76 -1.81 48.89
CA SER A 448 26.35 -0.79 49.87
C SER A 448 27.56 -0.05 50.41
N VAL A 449 27.54 1.28 50.35
CA VAL A 449 28.68 2.12 50.79
C VAL A 449 28.22 3.22 51.74
N LYS A 450 28.92 3.39 52.85
CA LYS A 450 28.80 4.58 53.71
C LYS A 450 29.86 5.59 53.27
N LEU A 451 29.42 6.75 52.78
CA LEU A 451 30.32 7.80 52.30
C LEU A 451 30.86 8.61 53.48
N VAL A 452 32.15 8.93 53.43
CA VAL A 452 32.82 9.74 54.45
C VAL A 452 32.74 11.22 54.05
N PRO A 453 32.20 12.12 54.90
CA PRO A 453 32.11 13.53 54.57
C PRO A 453 33.49 14.21 54.64
N ARG A 454 33.79 15.06 53.65
CA ARG A 454 34.93 15.98 53.68
C ARG A 454 34.51 17.25 54.39
N LEU A 455 34.89 17.41 55.65
CA LEU A 455 34.46 18.52 56.48
C LEU A 455 35.33 19.77 56.31
N VAL A 456 34.70 20.93 56.39
CA VAL A 456 35.31 22.28 56.34
C VAL A 456 34.80 23.07 57.53
N THR A 457 35.68 23.88 58.14
CA THR A 457 35.32 24.72 59.28
C THR A 457 34.69 26.03 58.80
N VAL A 458 33.51 26.37 59.32
CA VAL A 458 32.79 27.61 59.06
C VAL A 458 32.52 28.32 60.38
N ARG A 459 33.13 29.51 60.55
CA ARG A 459 32.88 30.38 61.70
C ARG A 459 31.78 31.37 61.36
N VAL A 460 30.69 31.37 62.12
CA VAL A 460 29.57 32.29 61.96
C VAL A 460 29.60 33.26 63.13
N ALA A 461 29.77 34.56 62.84
CA ALA A 461 29.80 35.60 63.86
C ALA A 461 29.18 36.88 63.29
N GLY A 462 28.56 37.70 64.13
CA GLY A 462 27.85 38.86 63.63
C GLY A 462 27.07 39.59 64.71
N LYS A 463 26.33 40.62 64.30
CA LYS A 463 25.48 41.41 65.18
C LYS A 463 24.00 41.21 64.82
N PRO A 464 23.09 41.16 65.81
CA PRO A 464 23.37 41.01 67.24
C PRO A 464 24.00 39.64 67.55
N ALA A 465 24.75 39.56 68.67
CA ALA A 465 25.16 38.29 69.24
C ALA A 465 23.93 37.45 69.63
N ASP A 466 24.11 36.14 69.82
CA ASP A 466 23.05 35.19 70.18
C ASP A 466 21.92 35.10 69.14
N ALA A 467 22.24 35.21 67.85
CA ALA A 467 21.29 34.91 66.77
C ALA A 467 21.30 33.41 66.47
N GLU A 468 20.14 32.82 66.21
CA GLU A 468 20.00 31.40 65.87
C GLU A 468 20.55 31.13 64.46
N VAL A 469 21.38 30.09 64.33
CA VAL A 469 22.00 29.67 63.07
C VAL A 469 21.40 28.33 62.64
N LEU A 470 20.85 28.30 61.42
CA LEU A 470 20.32 27.11 60.76
C LEU A 470 21.19 26.78 59.53
N VAL A 471 21.47 25.50 59.33
CA VAL A 471 22.17 25.00 58.14
C VAL A 471 21.26 24.03 57.40
N ASN A 472 20.96 24.34 56.14
CA ASN A 472 20.01 23.60 55.31
C ASN A 472 18.64 23.36 55.99
N GLY A 473 18.20 24.34 56.80
CA GLY A 473 16.92 24.29 57.52
C GLY A 473 16.98 23.64 58.92
N GLU A 474 18.11 23.04 59.32
CA GLU A 474 18.28 22.45 60.66
C GLU A 474 18.99 23.43 61.60
N THR A 475 18.43 23.67 62.79
CA THR A 475 19.07 24.49 63.83
C THR A 475 20.37 23.86 64.31
N ARG A 476 21.45 24.66 64.33
CA ARG A 476 22.79 24.24 64.76
C ARG A 476 23.28 24.91 66.05
N GLY A 477 22.64 25.99 66.48
CA GLY A 477 22.96 26.71 67.71
C GLY A 477 22.82 28.23 67.56
N THR A 478 23.47 29.00 68.42
CA THR A 478 23.47 30.47 68.39
C THR A 478 24.87 31.02 68.15
N ALA A 479 24.99 32.11 67.38
CA ALA A 479 26.28 32.74 67.05
C ALA A 479 26.82 33.64 68.19
N PRO A 480 28.16 33.76 68.36
CA PRO A 480 29.21 33.20 67.51
C PRO A 480 29.37 31.68 67.67
N LEU A 481 29.49 30.96 66.55
CA LEU A 481 29.57 29.50 66.51
C LEU A 481 30.52 29.01 65.41
N GLU A 482 31.26 27.94 65.70
CA GLU A 482 32.08 27.22 64.72
C GLU A 482 31.38 25.92 64.29
N LEU A 483 31.23 25.72 62.99
CA LEU A 483 30.53 24.59 62.38
C LEU A 483 31.47 23.78 61.50
N ARG A 484 31.43 22.45 61.60
CA ARG A 484 32.13 21.54 60.66
C ARG A 484 31.14 21.02 59.63
N LEU A 485 31.14 21.59 58.44
CA LEU A 485 30.16 21.33 57.39
C LEU A 485 30.79 20.59 56.21
N PRO A 486 30.06 19.70 55.51
CA PRO A 486 30.57 19.06 54.29
C PRO A 486 30.97 20.10 53.23
N ALA A 487 32.08 19.83 52.52
CA ALA A 487 32.65 20.63 51.45
C ALA A 487 31.75 20.64 50.19
N ALA A 488 30.58 21.26 50.33
CA ALA A 488 29.55 21.41 49.33
C ALA A 488 28.89 22.78 49.48
N ARG A 489 27.92 23.09 48.63
CA ARG A 489 27.06 24.26 48.84
C ARG A 489 26.18 24.01 50.08
N GLN A 490 26.20 24.96 51.00
CA GLN A 490 25.41 24.96 52.22
C GLN A 490 24.56 26.23 52.27
N ARG A 491 23.26 26.11 52.56
CA ARG A 491 22.42 27.27 52.85
C ARG A 491 22.50 27.57 54.35
N ILE A 492 22.97 28.75 54.71
CA ILE A 492 23.07 29.21 56.09
C ILE A 492 22.05 30.32 56.29
N GLU A 493 21.18 30.15 57.29
CA GLU A 493 20.21 31.15 57.72
C GLU A 493 20.53 31.57 59.15
N VAL A 494 20.55 32.87 59.39
CA VAL A 494 20.76 33.47 60.70
C VAL A 494 19.54 34.33 61.02
N ARG A 495 18.90 34.08 62.16
CA ARG A 495 17.69 34.80 62.54
C ARG A 495 17.65 35.10 64.03
N LYS A 496 16.98 36.19 64.39
CA LYS A 496 16.70 36.56 65.77
C LYS A 496 15.35 37.25 65.86
N SER A 497 14.58 36.98 66.91
CA SER A 497 13.30 37.64 67.14
C SER A 497 13.46 39.16 67.16
N GLY A 498 12.61 39.88 66.42
CA GLY A 498 12.68 41.33 66.26
C GLY A 498 13.60 41.84 65.15
N PHE A 499 14.35 40.96 64.48
CA PHE A 499 15.25 41.30 63.38
C PHE A 499 14.79 40.66 62.06
N GLU A 500 15.20 41.23 60.92
CA GLU A 500 15.06 40.58 59.62
C GLU A 500 16.08 39.42 59.50
N SER A 501 15.63 38.25 59.05
CA SER A 501 16.49 37.07 58.90
C SER A 501 17.47 37.23 57.74
N TYR A 502 18.72 36.85 57.96
CA TYR A 502 19.74 36.79 56.92
C TYR A 502 19.88 35.36 56.38
N SER A 503 19.90 35.18 55.06
CA SER A 503 20.11 33.88 54.43
C SER A 503 21.14 33.99 53.31
N THR A 504 22.06 33.03 53.24
CA THR A 504 23.10 32.98 52.21
C THR A 504 23.41 31.54 51.79
N GLU A 505 23.89 31.37 50.56
CA GLU A 505 24.45 30.11 50.08
C GLU A 505 25.97 30.20 50.04
N LEU A 506 26.63 29.31 50.78
CA LEU A 506 28.08 29.25 50.86
C LEU A 506 28.60 28.03 50.12
N ALA A 507 29.37 28.26 49.05
CA ALA A 507 30.10 27.20 48.36
C ALA A 507 31.39 26.85 49.12
N LEU A 508 31.38 25.74 49.86
CA LEU A 508 32.54 25.29 50.63
C LEU A 508 33.45 24.40 49.79
N ALA A 509 34.72 24.80 49.68
CA ALA A 509 35.78 24.01 49.08
C ALA A 509 36.59 23.28 50.17
N PRO A 510 37.06 22.05 49.95
CA PRO A 510 37.91 21.35 50.91
C PRO A 510 39.17 22.15 51.26
N GLY A 511 39.58 22.10 52.54
CA GLY A 511 40.82 22.71 53.03
C GLY A 511 40.80 24.24 53.14
N LEU A 512 39.66 24.89 52.88
CA LEU A 512 39.51 26.34 52.98
C LEU A 512 38.47 26.69 54.04
N ASP A 513 38.94 27.05 55.22
CA ASP A 513 38.09 27.55 56.29
C ASP A 513 37.41 28.85 55.87
N ARG A 514 36.16 29.04 56.31
CA ARG A 514 35.35 30.22 55.97
C ARG A 514 34.85 30.93 57.22
N THR A 515 34.80 32.25 57.14
CA THR A 515 34.14 33.09 58.14
C THR A 515 32.95 33.77 57.48
N LEU A 516 31.75 33.52 58.00
CA LEU A 516 30.53 34.22 57.63
C LEU A 516 30.29 35.34 58.65
N GLN A 517 30.42 36.58 58.20
CA GLN A 517 29.99 37.74 58.97
C GLN A 517 28.57 38.14 58.61
N TYR A 518 27.71 38.32 59.61
CA TYR A 518 26.35 38.83 59.42
C TYR A 518 26.10 40.08 60.25
N ASP A 519 25.17 40.91 59.78
CA ASP A 519 24.61 42.03 60.54
C ASP A 519 23.10 42.04 60.29
N LEU A 520 22.31 41.63 61.29
CA LEU A 520 20.87 41.58 61.16
C LEU A 520 20.31 42.98 61.36
N VAL A 521 19.43 43.38 60.45
CA VAL A 521 18.79 44.69 60.49
C VAL A 521 17.64 44.65 61.49
N ASP A 522 17.66 45.54 62.49
CA ASP A 522 16.47 45.85 63.27
C ASP A 522 15.57 46.75 62.40
N PRO A 523 14.32 46.35 62.10
CA PRO A 523 13.40 47.17 61.33
C PRO A 523 13.16 48.57 61.93
N ARG A 524 13.44 48.76 63.23
CA ARG A 524 13.38 50.07 63.90
C ARG A 524 14.54 50.98 63.52
N ASP A 525 15.72 50.45 63.23
CA ASP A 525 16.89 51.27 62.87
C ASP A 525 16.76 51.85 61.45
N ILE A 526 15.99 51.19 60.58
CA ILE A 526 15.61 51.73 59.27
C ILE A 526 14.87 53.07 59.42
N VAL A 527 14.13 53.29 60.52
CA VAL A 527 13.36 54.51 60.79
C VAL A 527 14.26 55.73 60.97
N GLY A 528 15.46 55.56 61.56
CA GLY A 528 16.36 56.68 61.88
C GLY A 528 16.84 57.44 60.65
N ASN A 529 16.94 56.77 59.50
CA ASN A 529 17.33 57.35 58.22
C ASN A 529 16.17 57.53 57.24
N ALA A 530 14.96 57.09 57.60
CA ALA A 530 13.79 57.26 56.76
C ALA A 530 13.32 58.72 56.82
N PRO A 531 13.10 59.39 55.67
CA PRO A 531 12.67 60.78 55.66
C PRO A 531 11.33 60.93 56.39
N ALA A 532 11.20 61.94 57.24
CA ALA A 532 9.99 62.19 58.03
C ALA A 532 8.72 62.30 57.16
N THR A 533 8.90 62.73 55.91
CA THR A 533 7.85 62.78 54.89
C THR A 533 8.38 62.30 53.54
N ILE A 534 7.53 61.62 52.77
CA ILE A 534 7.78 61.27 51.36
C ILE A 534 6.63 61.79 50.50
N GLU A 535 6.91 62.07 49.23
CA GLU A 535 5.86 62.32 48.23
C GLU A 535 5.66 61.10 47.35
N THR A 536 4.41 60.67 47.21
CA THR A 536 4.03 59.66 46.23
C THR A 536 4.01 60.25 44.82
N LYS A 537 4.07 59.40 43.79
CA LYS A 537 3.96 59.81 42.38
C LYS A 537 2.64 60.55 42.07
N SER A 538 1.58 60.33 42.84
CA SER A 538 0.30 61.03 42.70
C SER A 538 0.26 62.41 43.38
N GLY A 539 1.35 62.80 44.07
CA GLY A 539 1.46 64.06 44.79
C GLY A 539 0.80 64.02 46.18
N ILE A 540 0.64 62.84 46.77
CA ILE A 540 0.21 62.69 48.17
C ILE A 540 1.45 62.71 49.05
N THR A 541 1.51 63.67 49.98
CA THR A 541 2.52 63.69 51.04
C THR A 541 2.17 62.64 52.09
N LEU A 542 3.08 61.71 52.33
CA LEU A 542 2.96 60.74 53.41
C LEU A 542 3.92 61.10 54.53
N LYS A 543 3.47 61.01 55.77
CA LYS A 543 4.29 61.21 56.97
C LYS A 543 4.62 59.87 57.60
N LEU A 544 5.88 59.71 58.00
CA LEU A 544 6.33 58.53 58.73
C LEU A 544 5.69 58.52 60.11
N VAL A 545 4.92 57.48 60.40
CA VAL A 545 4.49 57.13 61.75
C VAL A 545 5.53 56.18 62.30
N ALA A 546 6.40 56.69 63.17
CA ALA A 546 7.31 55.85 63.93
C ALA A 546 6.49 54.83 64.73
N GLY A 547 6.96 53.57 64.76
CA GLY A 547 6.40 52.58 65.68
C GLY A 547 6.46 53.09 67.12
N GLY A 548 5.55 52.62 67.99
CA GLY A 548 5.46 53.13 69.35
C GLY A 548 4.10 52.87 70.00
N VAL A 549 3.95 53.35 71.23
CA VAL A 549 2.74 53.20 72.03
C VAL A 549 2.01 54.54 72.10
N PHE A 550 0.73 54.58 71.72
CA PHE A 550 -0.11 55.78 71.86
C PHE A 550 -1.53 55.43 72.30
N GLN A 551 -2.26 56.44 72.78
CA GLN A 551 -3.68 56.33 73.09
C GLN A 551 -4.50 56.65 71.85
N MET A 552 -5.45 55.78 71.51
CA MET A 552 -6.37 55.94 70.38
C MET A 552 -7.81 55.85 70.87
N GLY A 553 -8.70 56.68 70.33
CA GLY A 553 -10.11 56.80 70.74
C GLY A 553 -10.37 58.06 71.56
N SER A 554 -11.65 58.36 71.78
CA SER A 554 -12.13 59.57 72.45
C SER A 554 -12.22 59.41 73.97
N GLY A 555 -12.01 60.52 74.67
CA GLY A 555 -12.13 60.59 76.13
C GLY A 555 -13.58 60.42 76.59
N ARG A 556 -13.80 59.95 77.82
CA ARG A 556 -15.18 59.74 78.34
C ARG A 556 -16.04 61.01 78.39
N ARG A 557 -15.43 62.20 78.40
CA ARG A 557 -16.10 63.51 78.50
C ARG A 557 -16.08 64.30 77.18
N GLU A 558 -15.67 63.68 76.09
CA GLU A 558 -15.59 64.33 74.79
C GLU A 558 -16.99 64.50 74.18
N GLN A 559 -17.37 65.74 73.88
CA GLN A 559 -18.68 66.07 73.34
C GLN A 559 -18.81 65.51 71.93
N GLY A 560 -19.86 64.71 71.67
CA GLY A 560 -20.11 64.07 70.37
C GLY A 560 -19.54 62.65 70.20
N ARG A 561 -18.91 62.08 71.24
CA ARG A 561 -18.38 60.70 71.24
C ARG A 561 -19.45 59.64 70.92
N ARG A 562 -19.13 58.69 70.04
CA ARG A 562 -19.94 57.48 69.80
C ARG A 562 -19.58 56.34 70.78
N PRO A 563 -20.49 55.39 71.06
CA PRO A 563 -20.26 54.32 72.05
C PRO A 563 -19.00 53.48 71.81
N ASN A 564 -18.63 53.24 70.55
CA ASN A 564 -17.52 52.39 70.11
C ASN A 564 -16.16 53.11 69.99
N GLU A 565 -16.05 54.36 70.44
CA GLU A 565 -14.82 55.17 70.33
C GLU A 565 -14.04 55.23 71.65
N GLY A 566 -14.12 54.22 72.52
CA GLY A 566 -13.40 54.23 73.80
C GLY A 566 -11.88 54.34 73.66
N SER A 567 -11.25 55.17 74.49
CA SER A 567 -9.79 55.29 74.56
C SER A 567 -9.11 53.95 74.92
N ARG A 568 -8.14 53.54 74.10
CA ARG A 568 -7.34 52.32 74.27
C ARG A 568 -5.88 52.57 73.89
N ARG A 569 -5.00 51.88 74.60
CA ARG A 569 -3.57 51.89 74.34
C ARG A 569 -3.25 50.96 73.17
N VAL A 570 -2.66 51.50 72.11
CA VAL A 570 -2.27 50.78 70.90
C VAL A 570 -0.76 50.79 70.77
N THR A 571 -0.16 49.65 70.37
CA THR A 571 1.27 49.53 70.09
C THR A 571 1.48 49.22 68.62
N LEU A 572 2.17 50.10 67.88
CA LEU A 572 2.60 49.85 66.52
C LEU A 572 3.98 49.20 66.54
N GLN A 573 4.06 47.93 66.11
CA GLN A 573 5.30 47.15 66.09
C GLN A 573 6.20 47.47 64.90
N ARG A 574 5.65 48.05 63.83
CA ARG A 574 6.38 48.41 62.61
C ARG A 574 6.05 49.85 62.22
N PRO A 575 7.05 50.63 61.79
CA PRO A 575 6.82 51.95 61.21
C PRO A 575 6.05 51.84 59.89
N PHE A 576 5.25 52.85 59.55
CA PHE A 576 4.63 52.96 58.24
C PHE A 576 4.41 54.42 57.86
N TYR A 577 4.26 54.70 56.57
CA TYR A 577 3.89 56.02 56.06
C TYR A 577 2.37 56.13 55.96
N ILE A 578 1.79 57.24 56.46
CA ILE A 578 0.36 57.56 56.34
C ILE A 578 0.17 58.89 55.61
N GLY A 579 -0.89 59.01 54.79
CA GLY A 579 -1.23 60.28 54.15
C GLY A 579 -1.55 61.35 55.19
N VAL A 580 -1.01 62.57 54.98
CA VAL A 580 -1.30 63.71 55.87
C VAL A 580 -2.70 64.30 55.64
N THR A 581 -3.30 64.00 54.49
CA THR A 581 -4.69 64.33 54.13
C THR A 581 -5.39 63.10 53.59
N GLU A 582 -6.72 63.17 53.55
CA GLU A 582 -7.52 62.24 52.75
C GLU A 582 -7.12 62.31 51.27
N VAL A 583 -7.32 61.21 50.55
CA VAL A 583 -6.99 61.13 49.13
C VAL A 583 -8.10 61.82 48.33
N THR A 584 -7.75 62.89 47.61
CA THR A 584 -8.70 63.58 46.73
C THR A 584 -9.05 62.73 45.51
N ASN A 585 -10.24 62.94 44.93
CA ASN A 585 -10.62 62.27 43.68
C ASN A 585 -9.62 62.53 42.54
N ALA A 586 -9.04 63.72 42.46
CA ALA A 586 -8.00 64.05 41.49
C ALA A 586 -6.71 63.22 41.70
N GLN A 587 -6.25 63.11 42.96
CA GLN A 587 -5.09 62.26 43.29
C GLN A 587 -5.37 60.77 43.03
N PHE A 588 -6.58 60.29 43.34
CA PHE A 588 -6.94 58.89 43.09
C PHE A 588 -7.04 58.58 41.60
N ARG A 589 -7.54 59.52 40.76
CA ARG A 589 -7.53 59.37 39.30
C ARG A 589 -6.12 59.26 38.71
N LYS A 590 -5.11 59.91 39.30
CA LYS A 590 -3.71 59.73 38.89
C LYS A 590 -3.20 58.29 39.12
N PHE A 591 -3.75 57.60 40.12
CA PHE A 591 -3.46 56.18 40.36
C PHE A 591 -4.34 55.27 39.48
N ARG A 592 -5.63 55.59 39.34
CA ARG A 592 -6.61 54.85 38.55
C ARG A 592 -7.39 55.80 37.65
N ALA A 593 -6.93 55.95 36.41
CA ALA A 593 -7.46 56.94 35.45
C ALA A 593 -8.98 56.90 35.27
N ASN A 594 -9.58 55.69 35.35
CA ASN A 594 -11.00 55.48 35.11
C ASN A 594 -11.87 55.67 36.37
N HIS A 595 -11.33 56.23 37.46
CA HIS A 595 -12.12 56.48 38.67
C HIS A 595 -13.13 57.62 38.50
N ASN A 596 -14.40 57.27 38.64
CA ASN A 596 -15.50 58.23 38.77
C ASN A 596 -15.96 58.25 40.24
N SER A 597 -16.10 59.44 40.81
CA SER A 597 -16.43 59.64 42.23
C SER A 597 -17.92 59.46 42.56
N GLY A 598 -18.72 59.05 41.57
CA GLY A 598 -20.17 59.17 41.60
C GLY A 598 -20.61 60.43 40.89
#